data_AF-A0A845XMY2-F1
#
_entry.id   AF-A0A845XMY2-F1
#
_cell.length_a   1.000
_cell.length_b   1.000
_cell.length_c   1.000
_cell.angle_alpha   90.00
_cell.angle_beta   90.00
_cell.angle_gamma   90.00
#
_symmetry.space_group_name_H-M   'P 1'
#
loop_
_entity.id
_entity.type
_entity.pdbx_description
1 polymer ?
#
loop_
_entity_poly.entity_id
_entity_poly.type
_entity_poly.pdbx_seq_one_letter_code
_entity_poly.pdbx_strand_id
1 'polypeptide(L)'
;MCVSPGTEHFGIKPIGTGPFQVETFGPSGIELRAFPDYWQGKPRFDQIVISVICDHKQLLDLVLGHKVTAAVLPYSKDLAQTLRENKEWTVVPLTQSQPQLLQVQSTRIQERMPNPFNTNWNAHLWYSTSPSGEVQSSGLEGVGSRE
;
A
#
# COMPACT_ATOMS: atom_id res chain seq x y z
N MET A 1 -0.47 14.60 -20.77
CA MET A 1 -0.70 15.90 -20.09
C MET A 1 -2.11 15.84 -19.55
N CYS A 2 -2.29 15.82 -18.23
CA CYS A 2 -3.62 15.70 -17.64
C CYS A 2 -3.74 16.70 -16.49
N VAL A 3 -4.47 17.79 -16.71
CA VAL A 3 -5.32 18.38 -15.66
C VAL A 3 -6.48 19.12 -16.34
N SER A 4 -7.71 18.81 -15.93
CA SER A 4 -8.89 19.66 -16.18
C SER A 4 -9.13 20.53 -14.94
N PRO A 5 -9.44 21.83 -15.11
CA PRO A 5 -9.56 22.77 -14.00
C PRO A 5 -10.94 22.64 -13.32
N GLY A 6 -10.95 22.23 -12.05
CA GLY A 6 -12.19 22.18 -11.25
C GLY A 6 -12.01 21.70 -9.80
N THR A 7 -10.82 21.89 -9.21
CA THR A 7 -10.41 21.14 -8.00
C THR A 7 -9.60 22.01 -7.05
N GLU A 8 -10.06 23.21 -6.69
CA GLU A 8 -9.28 24.06 -5.80
C GLU A 8 -9.32 23.61 -4.32
N HIS A 9 -10.32 22.82 -3.90
CA HIS A 9 -10.38 22.31 -2.52
C HIS A 9 -10.70 20.80 -2.37
N PHE A 10 -11.59 20.23 -3.18
CA PHE A 10 -12.07 18.85 -2.95
C PHE A 10 -11.07 17.76 -3.32
N GLY A 11 -10.25 17.97 -4.35
CA GLY A 11 -9.26 16.97 -4.77
C GLY A 11 -7.88 17.14 -4.14
N ILE A 12 -7.72 18.03 -3.16
CA ILE A 12 -6.48 18.13 -2.36
C ILE A 12 -6.68 17.48 -0.99
N LYS A 13 -7.88 17.56 -0.40
CA LYS A 13 -8.22 16.96 0.90
C LYS A 13 -9.61 16.30 0.84
N PRO A 14 -9.74 15.12 0.19
CA PRO A 14 -11.01 14.41 0.15
C PRO A 14 -11.41 13.98 1.58
N ILE A 15 -12.68 14.22 1.94
CA ILE A 15 -13.26 13.74 3.18
C ILE A 15 -14.00 12.44 2.88
N GLY A 16 -13.59 11.36 3.52
CA GLY A 16 -14.22 10.04 3.41
C GLY A 16 -14.41 9.40 4.79
N THR A 17 -15.14 8.29 4.82
CA THR A 17 -15.39 7.49 6.03
C THR A 17 -14.45 6.30 6.17
N GLY A 18 -13.35 6.29 5.41
CA GLY A 18 -12.38 5.20 5.37
C GLY A 18 -11.43 5.17 6.58
N PRO A 19 -10.61 4.11 6.70
CA PRO A 19 -9.67 3.93 7.81
C PRO A 19 -8.50 4.91 7.80
N PHE A 20 -8.26 5.62 6.70
CA PHE A 20 -7.15 6.57 6.59
C PHE A 20 -7.61 7.92 6.08
N GLN A 21 -7.01 8.97 6.62
CA GLN A 21 -7.19 10.37 6.23
C GLN A 21 -6.04 10.80 5.31
N VAL A 22 -6.34 11.63 4.31
CA VAL A 22 -5.31 12.22 3.44
C VAL A 22 -4.53 13.28 4.22
N GLU A 23 -3.22 13.08 4.33
CA GLU A 23 -2.29 14.04 4.93
C GLU A 23 -1.71 14.96 3.86
N THR A 24 -1.19 14.38 2.78
CA THR A 24 -0.70 15.12 1.61
C THR A 24 -1.17 14.49 0.30
N PHE A 25 -1.41 15.31 -0.72
CA PHE A 25 -1.81 14.88 -2.06
C PHE A 25 -1.13 15.78 -3.10
N GLY A 26 -0.44 15.18 -4.06
CA GLY A 26 0.23 15.92 -5.12
C GLY A 26 0.75 15.05 -6.26
N PRO A 27 1.48 15.63 -7.21
CA PRO A 27 1.97 14.92 -8.40
C PRO A 27 2.90 13.75 -8.09
N SER A 28 3.60 13.79 -6.95
CA SER A 28 4.51 12.74 -6.49
C SER A 28 3.80 11.59 -5.77
N GLY A 29 2.54 11.74 -5.38
CA GLY A 29 1.82 10.71 -4.63
C GLY A 29 0.88 11.24 -3.55
N ILE A 30 0.51 10.33 -2.66
CA ILE A 30 -0.44 10.53 -1.57
C ILE A 30 0.14 9.95 -0.28
N GLU A 31 0.09 10.72 0.79
CA GLU A 31 0.35 10.24 2.15
C GLU A 31 -0.95 10.17 2.92
N LEU A 32 -1.16 9.04 3.57
CA LEU A 32 -2.37 8.72 4.31
C LEU A 32 -2.00 8.41 5.76
N ARG A 33 -2.75 8.95 6.71
CA ARG A 33 -2.59 8.69 8.15
C ARG A 33 -3.78 7.93 8.70
N ALA A 34 -3.54 7.01 9.62
CA ALA A 34 -4.59 6.26 10.29
C ALA A 34 -5.63 7.18 10.94
N PHE A 35 -6.90 6.85 10.80
CA PHE A 35 -8.01 7.43 11.56
C PHE A 35 -8.32 6.54 12.76
N PRO A 36 -7.92 6.92 14.00
CA PRO A 36 -8.05 6.03 15.16
C PRO A 36 -9.51 5.67 15.50
N ASP A 37 -10.44 6.58 15.22
CA ASP A 37 -11.87 6.43 15.49
C ASP A 37 -12.64 5.78 14.34
N TYR A 38 -11.95 5.03 13.47
CA TYR A 38 -12.59 4.26 12.40
C TYR A 38 -13.53 3.21 12.99
N TRP A 39 -14.76 3.16 12.46
CA TRP A 39 -15.86 2.39 13.04
C TRP A 39 -15.68 0.86 13.02
N GLN A 40 -14.85 0.30 12.13
CA GLN A 40 -14.49 -1.13 12.16
C GLN A 40 -13.24 -1.42 13.02
N GLY A 41 -12.75 -0.44 13.77
CA GLY A 41 -11.60 -0.54 14.65
C GLY A 41 -10.36 0.18 14.13
N LYS A 42 -9.43 0.47 15.04
CA LYS A 42 -8.20 1.21 14.74
C LYS A 42 -7.42 0.53 13.60
N PRO A 43 -7.03 1.28 12.55
CA PRO A 43 -6.14 0.78 11.51
C PRO A 43 -4.82 0.26 12.09
N ARG A 44 -4.29 -0.79 11.47
CA ARG A 44 -3.08 -1.48 11.94
C ARG A 44 -1.77 -0.84 11.45
N PHE A 45 -1.86 -0.07 10.37
CA PHE A 45 -0.79 0.83 9.94
C PHE A 45 -1.10 2.22 10.44
N ASP A 46 -0.09 2.93 10.92
CA ASP A 46 -0.20 4.35 11.26
C ASP A 46 -0.18 5.24 10.03
N GLN A 47 0.54 4.82 8.98
CA GLN A 47 0.73 5.60 7.76
C GLN A 47 0.81 4.69 6.54
N ILE A 48 0.28 5.17 5.41
CA ILE A 48 0.46 4.57 4.08
C ILE A 48 1.01 5.66 3.15
N VAL A 49 2.09 5.35 2.44
CA VAL A 49 2.68 6.23 1.44
C VAL A 49 2.51 5.59 0.07
N ILE A 50 1.78 6.27 -0.82
CA ILE A 50 1.55 5.84 -2.19
C ILE A 50 2.32 6.80 -3.10
N SER A 51 3.51 6.39 -3.52
CA SER A 51 4.37 7.20 -4.39
C SER A 51 4.13 6.90 -5.87
N VAL A 52 4.14 7.95 -6.70
CA VAL A 52 4.15 7.83 -8.16
C VAL A 52 5.60 7.85 -8.63
N ILE A 53 6.07 6.71 -9.15
CA ILE A 53 7.44 6.55 -9.64
C ILE A 53 7.39 6.31 -11.14
N CYS A 54 7.78 7.34 -11.91
CA CYS A 54 7.69 7.31 -13.36
C CYS A 54 8.84 6.54 -14.02
N ASP A 55 10.01 6.46 -13.37
CA ASP A 55 11.15 5.73 -13.90
C ASP A 55 11.02 4.24 -13.58
N HIS A 56 10.94 3.42 -14.63
CA HIS A 56 10.73 1.98 -14.49
C HIS A 56 11.91 1.27 -13.81
N LYS A 57 13.15 1.70 -14.07
CA LYS A 57 14.34 1.09 -13.48
C LYS A 57 14.41 1.39 -11.98
N GLN A 58 14.18 2.64 -11.61
CA GLN A 58 14.09 3.08 -10.22
C GLN A 58 13.01 2.30 -9.47
N LEU A 59 11.82 2.15 -10.05
CA LEU A 59 10.74 1.38 -9.43
C LEU A 59 11.13 -0.10 -9.27
N LEU A 60 11.78 -0.69 -10.27
CA LEU A 60 12.28 -2.06 -10.20
C LEU A 60 13.34 -2.23 -9.11
N ASP A 61 14.30 -1.31 -9.00
CA ASP A 61 15.34 -1.33 -7.96
C ASP A 61 14.73 -1.24 -6.55
N LEU A 62 13.69 -0.44 -6.37
CA LEU A 62 12.97 -0.34 -5.11
C LEU A 62 12.23 -1.64 -4.75
N VAL A 63 11.64 -2.30 -5.73
CA VAL A 63 10.99 -3.61 -5.55
C VAL A 63 12.04 -4.66 -5.20
N LEU A 64 13.08 -4.81 -6.01
CA LEU A 64 14.14 -5.81 -5.79
C LEU A 64 14.93 -5.55 -4.49
N GLY A 65 15.08 -4.29 -4.11
CA GLY A 65 15.71 -3.88 -2.85
C GLY A 65 14.80 -3.96 -1.62
N HIS A 66 13.57 -4.47 -1.76
CA HIS A 66 12.56 -4.55 -0.70
C HIS A 66 12.31 -3.20 0.02
N LYS A 67 12.43 -2.09 -0.72
CA LYS A 67 12.20 -0.72 -0.22
C LYS A 67 10.73 -0.30 -0.29
N VAL A 68 9.95 -1.03 -1.08
CA VAL A 68 8.50 -0.88 -1.16
C VAL A 68 7.84 -2.19 -0.77
N THR A 69 6.64 -2.08 -0.21
CA THR A 69 5.86 -3.22 0.25
C THR A 69 4.94 -3.77 -0.85
N ALA A 70 4.49 -2.92 -1.76
CA ALA A 70 3.71 -3.28 -2.92
C ALA A 70 4.03 -2.33 -4.07
N ALA A 71 3.89 -2.82 -5.31
CA ALA A 71 4.06 -2.01 -6.51
C ALA A 71 3.22 -2.56 -7.67
N VAL A 72 2.96 -1.71 -8.65
CA VAL A 72 2.40 -2.10 -9.94
C VAL A 72 3.43 -1.77 -11.01
N LEU A 73 3.84 -2.80 -11.76
CA LEU A 73 4.88 -2.74 -12.78
C LEU A 73 4.29 -3.07 -14.15
N PRO A 74 4.92 -2.66 -15.26
CA PRO A 74 4.67 -3.26 -16.57
C PRO A 74 4.86 -4.79 -16.51
N TYR A 75 3.96 -5.53 -17.13
CA TYR A 75 4.07 -6.98 -17.17
C TYR A 75 5.24 -7.43 -18.06
N SER A 76 6.04 -8.37 -17.54
CA SER A 76 7.01 -9.15 -18.30
C SER A 76 6.98 -10.58 -17.78
N LYS A 77 7.04 -11.56 -18.68
CA LYS A 77 7.00 -12.99 -18.33
C LYS A 77 8.22 -13.36 -17.46
N ASP A 78 9.40 -12.93 -17.86
CA ASP A 78 10.66 -13.19 -17.15
C ASP A 78 10.64 -12.55 -15.75
N LEU A 79 10.22 -11.29 -15.65
CA LEU A 79 10.11 -10.61 -14.35
C LEU A 79 9.11 -11.30 -13.43
N ALA A 80 7.93 -11.65 -13.95
CA ALA A 80 6.91 -12.35 -13.19
C ALA A 80 7.38 -13.73 -12.71
N GLN A 81 8.23 -14.42 -13.49
CA GLN A 81 8.84 -15.67 -13.08
C GLN A 81 9.87 -15.46 -11.97
N THR A 82 10.84 -14.56 -12.17
CA THR A 82 11.89 -14.24 -11.18
C THR A 82 11.31 -13.85 -9.82
N LEU A 83 10.26 -13.00 -9.80
CA LEU A 83 9.66 -12.57 -8.54
C LEU A 83 8.88 -13.68 -7.84
N ARG A 84 8.26 -14.62 -8.58
CA ARG A 84 7.59 -15.79 -7.99
C ARG A 84 8.59 -16.77 -7.38
N GLU A 85 9.75 -16.94 -8.00
CA GLU A 85 10.81 -17.83 -7.50
C GLU A 85 11.42 -17.34 -6.17
N ASN A 86 11.47 -16.02 -5.96
CA ASN A 86 11.95 -15.40 -4.72
C ASN A 86 11.09 -15.76 -3.49
N LYS A 87 9.82 -16.20 -3.66
CA LYS A 87 8.83 -16.50 -2.59
C LYS A 87 8.52 -15.37 -1.62
N GLU A 88 9.31 -14.31 -1.57
CA GLU A 88 9.05 -13.09 -0.80
C GLU A 88 7.92 -12.24 -1.38
N TRP A 89 7.53 -12.49 -2.64
CA TRP A 89 6.52 -11.72 -3.38
C TRP A 89 5.30 -12.56 -3.76
N THR A 90 4.13 -12.03 -3.46
CA THR A 90 2.88 -12.38 -4.14
C THR A 90 2.82 -11.62 -5.45
N VAL A 91 2.67 -12.35 -6.56
CA VAL A 91 2.75 -11.81 -7.92
C VAL A 91 1.46 -12.10 -8.67
N VAL A 92 0.72 -11.04 -9.02
CA VAL A 92 -0.59 -11.11 -9.67
C VAL A 92 -0.56 -10.36 -10.99
N PRO A 93 -0.60 -11.05 -12.14
CA PRO A 93 -0.82 -10.40 -13.43
C PRO A 93 -2.21 -9.79 -13.46
N LEU A 94 -2.30 -8.50 -13.79
CA LEU A 94 -3.58 -7.80 -13.91
C LEU A 94 -4.09 -7.98 -15.34
N THR A 95 -5.38 -8.31 -15.47
CA THR A 95 -6.07 -8.78 -16.70
C THR A 95 -5.62 -10.17 -17.17
N GLN A 96 -6.55 -11.14 -17.13
CA GLN A 96 -6.21 -12.58 -17.21
C GLN A 96 -5.75 -13.05 -18.59
N SER A 97 -6.27 -12.47 -19.68
CA SER A 97 -6.00 -12.98 -21.04
C SER A 97 -4.72 -12.43 -21.65
N GLN A 98 -4.39 -11.16 -21.39
CA GLN A 98 -3.19 -10.49 -21.89
C GLN A 98 -2.75 -9.42 -20.86
N PRO A 99 -1.97 -9.80 -19.85
CA PRO A 99 -1.63 -8.88 -18.79
C PRO A 99 -0.71 -7.77 -19.27
N GLN A 100 -1.11 -6.52 -19.02
CA GLN A 100 -0.27 -5.34 -19.26
C GLN A 100 0.46 -4.88 -18.00
N LEU A 101 -0.09 -5.22 -16.83
CA LEU A 101 0.42 -4.82 -15.54
C LEU A 101 0.65 -6.04 -14.66
N LEU A 102 1.63 -5.92 -13.78
CA LEU A 102 2.03 -6.90 -12.80
C LEU A 102 1.94 -6.25 -11.42
N GLN A 103 0.98 -6.68 -10.61
CA GLN A 103 0.94 -6.32 -9.20
C GLN A 103 1.90 -7.24 -8.45
N VAL A 104 2.75 -6.62 -7.62
CA VAL A 104 3.66 -7.31 -6.72
C VAL A 104 3.39 -6.83 -5.30
N GLN A 105 3.30 -7.75 -4.35
CA GLN A 105 3.06 -7.45 -2.94
C GLN A 105 3.96 -8.33 -2.08
N SER A 106 4.61 -7.73 -1.09
CA SER A 106 5.41 -8.46 -0.12
C SER A 106 4.53 -9.43 0.65
N THR A 107 5.00 -10.68 0.77
CA THR A 107 4.38 -11.71 1.61
C THR A 107 4.41 -11.38 3.10
N ARG A 108 5.17 -10.34 3.50
CA ARG A 108 5.17 -9.83 4.87
C ARG A 108 3.88 -9.10 5.23
N ILE A 109 3.11 -8.65 4.22
CA ILE A 109 1.79 -8.08 4.44
C ILE A 109 0.77 -9.21 4.54
N GLN A 110 0.14 -9.25 5.70
CA GLN A 110 -0.79 -10.31 6.08
C GLN A 110 -2.14 -9.69 6.44
N GLU A 111 -3.23 -10.37 6.08
CA GLU A 111 -4.58 -10.01 6.48
C GLU A 111 -5.03 -10.91 7.62
N ARG A 112 -5.64 -10.34 8.67
CA ARG A 112 -6.15 -11.10 9.82
C ARG A 112 -7.19 -12.15 9.42
N MET A 113 -7.91 -11.93 8.32
CA MET A 113 -8.91 -12.83 7.78
C MET A 113 -8.73 -12.87 6.25
N PRO A 114 -7.99 -13.85 5.70
CA PRO A 114 -7.87 -13.97 4.25
C PRO A 114 -9.27 -14.18 3.67
N ASN A 115 -9.86 -13.13 3.09
CA ASN A 115 -11.14 -13.21 2.43
C ASN A 115 -10.89 -13.60 0.96
N PRO A 116 -11.26 -14.81 0.53
CA PRO A 116 -11.05 -15.23 -0.85
C PRO A 116 -11.88 -14.42 -1.86
N PHE A 117 -12.82 -13.58 -1.41
CA PHE A 117 -13.79 -12.90 -2.26
C PHE A 117 -13.59 -11.38 -2.39
N ASN A 118 -12.53 -10.77 -1.84
CA ASN A 118 -12.43 -9.32 -1.94
C ASN A 118 -11.01 -8.75 -1.79
N THR A 119 -10.45 -8.23 -2.89
CA THR A 119 -9.21 -7.42 -2.92
C THR A 119 -9.44 -5.96 -2.55
N ASN A 120 -10.67 -5.57 -2.19
CA ASN A 120 -11.07 -4.16 -2.16
C ASN A 120 -10.76 -3.47 -0.82
N TRP A 121 -9.53 -3.63 -0.34
CA TRP A 121 -8.89 -2.73 0.63
C TRP A 121 -9.43 -2.81 2.06
N ASN A 122 -9.48 -4.02 2.64
CA ASN A 122 -9.52 -4.21 4.10
C ASN A 122 -8.21 -3.73 4.78
N ALA A 123 -7.76 -2.52 4.48
CA ALA A 123 -6.48 -1.99 4.93
C ALA A 123 -6.37 -1.91 6.46
N HIS A 124 -7.49 -1.83 7.17
CA HIS A 124 -7.54 -1.88 8.63
C HIS A 124 -7.30 -3.30 9.20
N LEU A 125 -7.37 -4.35 8.37
CA LEU A 125 -7.09 -5.75 8.74
C LEU A 125 -5.67 -6.20 8.38
N TRP A 126 -4.90 -5.35 7.69
CA TRP A 126 -3.56 -5.68 7.22
C TRP A 126 -2.47 -5.29 8.23
N TYR A 127 -1.43 -6.10 8.35
CA TYR A 127 -0.25 -5.80 9.15
C TYR A 127 1.01 -6.26 8.45
N SER A 128 2.16 -5.71 8.83
CA SER A 128 3.47 -6.14 8.34
C SER A 128 4.19 -6.98 9.38
N THR A 129 4.84 -8.05 8.93
CA THR A 129 5.75 -8.87 9.72
C THR A 129 7.19 -8.50 9.40
N SER A 130 8.00 -8.23 10.42
CA SER A 130 9.44 -8.05 10.24
C SER A 130 10.12 -9.39 9.93
N PRO A 131 11.36 -9.39 9.40
CA PRO A 131 12.14 -10.61 9.23
C PRO A 131 12.37 -11.40 10.54
N SER A 132 12.28 -10.76 11.71
CA SER A 132 12.36 -11.42 13.02
C SER A 132 11.05 -12.09 13.45
N GLY A 133 10.00 -12.03 12.63
CA GLY A 133 8.67 -12.56 12.95
C GLY A 133 7.85 -11.64 13.86
N GLU A 134 8.35 -10.45 14.17
CA GLU A 134 7.66 -9.47 15.00
C GLU A 134 6.63 -8.71 14.15
N VAL A 135 5.40 -8.62 14.65
CA VAL A 135 4.36 -7.85 13.99
C VAL A 135 4.65 -6.38 14.26
N GLN A 136 5.04 -5.64 13.23
CA GLN A 136 5.09 -4.18 13.30
C GLN A 136 3.67 -3.64 13.12
N SER A 137 2.94 -3.57 14.23
CA SER A 137 1.91 -2.56 14.40
C SER A 137 2.54 -1.45 15.23
N SER A 138 3.00 -0.37 14.61
CA SER A 138 3.38 0.79 15.42
C SER A 138 2.14 1.22 16.21
N GLY A 139 2.20 0.99 17.50
CA GLY A 139 1.40 1.64 18.51
C GLY A 139 2.41 2.44 19.29
N LEU A 140 2.33 3.76 19.22
CA LEU A 140 3.06 4.59 20.17
C LEU A 140 2.54 4.26 21.57
N GLU A 141 3.37 3.55 22.33
CA GLU A 141 3.25 3.50 23.78
C GLU A 141 3.44 4.91 24.35
N GLY A 142 2.53 5.31 25.21
CA GLY A 142 2.78 6.27 26.30
C GLY A 142 2.88 7.75 25.91
N VAL A 143 1.75 8.45 25.85
CA VAL A 143 1.69 9.79 26.45
C VAL A 143 1.01 9.63 27.81
N GLY A 144 1.81 9.70 28.87
CA GLY A 144 1.32 9.62 30.23
C GLY A 144 0.31 10.75 30.48
N SER A 145 -0.84 10.38 31.05
CA SER A 145 -1.60 11.32 31.87
C SER A 145 -0.66 11.80 32.97
N ARG A 146 -0.40 13.10 32.99
CA ARG A 146 0.01 13.79 34.21
C ARG A 146 -1.08 14.81 34.50
N GLU A 147 -1.49 14.73 35.75
CA GLU A 147 -2.52 15.49 36.46
C GLU A 147 -2.34 17.01 36.36
#